data_AF-A0A836JJP9-F1
#
_entry.id   AF-A0A836JJP9-F1
#
_cell.length_a   1.000
_cell.length_b   1.000
_cell.length_c   1.000
_cell.angle_alpha   90.00
_cell.angle_beta   90.00
_cell.angle_gamma   90.00
#
_symmetry.space_group_name_H-M   'P 1'
#
loop_
_entity.id
_entity.type
_entity.pdbx_description
1 polymer ?
#
loop_
_entity_poly.entity_id
_entity_poly.type
_entity_poly.pdbx_seq_one_letter_code
_entity_poly.pdbx_strand_id
1 'polypeptide(L)'
;MYDSKKLKCFDVIQEAGEIMFVPSGWHHQVWNLEDTISINHNWINGCNITNVWYALKKELRSVMKEVDDCKDMKNWNEHCQLMLKTSYGMDYKQFLEFISFIAKNRLHAMIKKSQVISFNKYHFGHNHCLFDLRTLKVILENIIIDAQDLSVYNLMCKNDEARILLKNIASFLNSCNIENAVFR
;
A
#
# COMPACT_ATOMS: atom_id res chain seq x y z
N MET A 1 19.35 22.19 -13.59
CA MET A 1 19.79 22.98 -12.42
C MET A 1 18.53 23.42 -11.69
N TYR A 2 18.33 23.02 -10.44
CA TYR A 2 17.10 23.36 -9.69
C TYR A 2 17.10 24.86 -9.35
N ASP A 3 15.98 25.54 -9.58
CA ASP A 3 15.79 26.94 -9.21
C ASP A 3 15.53 27.02 -7.69
N SER A 4 16.58 27.26 -6.92
CA SER A 4 16.53 27.34 -5.46
C SER A 4 15.58 28.43 -4.94
N LYS A 5 15.25 29.45 -5.75
CA LYS A 5 14.31 30.51 -5.36
C LYS A 5 12.84 30.08 -5.38
N LYS A 6 12.53 28.92 -5.98
CA LYS A 6 11.16 28.36 -6.03
C LYS A 6 10.89 27.27 -4.99
N LEU A 7 11.93 26.80 -4.29
CA LEU A 7 11.80 25.76 -3.27
C LEU A 7 11.37 26.38 -1.94
N LYS A 8 10.19 26.00 -1.46
CA LYS A 8 9.77 26.32 -0.09
C LYS A 8 10.44 25.32 0.86
N CYS A 9 11.22 25.83 1.80
CA CYS A 9 11.82 25.06 2.89
C CYS A 9 11.12 25.42 4.20
N PHE A 10 10.95 24.43 5.07
CA PHE A 10 10.42 24.61 6.42
C PHE A 10 11.44 24.07 7.40
N ASP A 11 11.88 24.92 8.32
CA ASP A 11 12.75 24.53 9.43
C ASP A 11 11.88 24.43 10.67
N VAL A 12 11.86 23.24 11.28
CA VAL A 12 11.04 22.92 12.46
C VAL A 12 11.94 22.29 13.51
N ILE A 13 11.91 22.85 14.72
CA ILE A 13 12.55 22.26 15.90
C ILE A 13 11.50 21.40 16.59
N GLN A 14 11.84 20.14 16.86
CA GLN A 14 11.01 19.22 17.65
C GLN A 14 11.60 19.13 19.06
N GLU A 15 10.83 19.56 20.05
CA GLU A 15 11.20 19.53 21.46
C GLU A 15 10.90 18.16 22.10
N ALA A 16 11.46 17.93 23.29
CA ALA A 16 11.23 16.71 24.05
C ALA A 16 9.72 16.50 24.35
N GLY A 17 9.20 15.33 23.99
CA GLY A 17 7.80 14.98 24.16
C GLY A 17 6.87 15.40 23.02
N GLU A 18 7.37 16.15 22.03
CA GLU A 18 6.59 16.50 20.85
C GLU A 18 6.56 15.38 19.81
N ILE A 19 5.53 15.40 18.96
CA ILE A 19 5.32 14.44 17.87
C ILE A 19 5.27 15.18 16.54
N MET A 20 6.06 14.71 15.58
CA MET A 20 6.02 15.21 14.21
C MET A 20 5.43 14.18 13.25
N PHE A 21 4.54 14.63 12.37
CA PHE A 21 4.06 13.85 11.24
C PHE A 21 4.59 14.43 9.94
N VAL A 22 5.45 13.66 9.26
CA VAL A 22 5.99 14.04 7.96
C VAL A 22 5.08 13.45 6.86
N PRO A 23 4.43 14.28 6.01
CA PRO A 23 3.56 13.77 4.96
C PRO A 23 4.34 12.96 3.90
N SER A 24 3.65 12.05 3.23
CA SER A 24 4.25 11.23 2.18
C SER A 24 4.84 12.10 1.06
N GLY A 25 6.08 11.79 0.65
CA GLY A 25 6.79 12.47 -0.45
C GLY A 25 7.56 13.73 -0.04
N TRP A 26 7.55 14.12 1.23
CA TRP A 26 8.35 15.25 1.71
C TRP A 26 9.82 14.85 1.82
N HIS A 27 10.68 15.51 1.03
CA HIS A 27 12.11 15.42 1.22
C HIS A 27 12.50 16.16 2.50
N HIS A 28 13.20 15.50 3.41
CA HIS A 28 13.53 16.06 4.71
C HIS A 28 14.91 15.59 5.17
N GLN A 29 15.53 16.40 6.03
CA GLN A 29 16.77 16.10 6.73
C GLN A 29 16.54 16.34 8.21
N VAL A 30 17.21 15.55 9.05
CA VAL A 30 17.12 15.64 10.51
C VAL A 30 18.50 15.93 11.06
N TRP A 31 18.59 16.90 11.96
CA TRP A 31 19.80 17.25 12.68
C TRP A 31 19.52 17.26 14.17
N ASN A 32 20.28 16.46 14.94
CA ASN A 32 20.20 16.47 16.40
C ASN A 32 21.03 17.65 16.93
N LEU A 33 20.37 18.65 17.52
CA LEU A 33 21.02 19.82 18.10
C LEU A 33 21.69 19.52 19.45
N GLU A 34 21.17 18.53 20.16
CA GLU A 34 21.64 18.04 21.46
C GLU A 34 21.66 16.50 21.47
N ASP A 35 22.05 15.90 22.60
CA ASP A 35 21.98 14.45 22.78
C ASP A 35 20.51 13.98 22.76
N THR A 36 20.10 13.36 21.66
CA THR A 36 18.70 13.02 21.38
C THR A 36 18.47 11.52 21.26
N ILE A 37 17.41 11.04 21.94
CA ILE A 37 16.78 9.75 21.66
C ILE A 37 15.40 10.00 21.07
N SER A 38 15.10 9.36 19.95
CA SER A 38 13.78 9.45 19.30
C SER A 38 13.25 8.09 18.90
N ILE A 39 11.92 7.98 18.81
CA ILE A 39 11.21 6.82 18.27
C ILE A 39 10.51 7.29 16.99
N ASN A 40 10.78 6.62 15.88
CA ASN A 40 10.15 6.91 14.60
C ASN A 40 9.61 5.63 13.95
N HIS A 41 8.56 5.79 13.14
CA HIS A 41 8.01 4.72 12.31
C HIS A 41 7.41 5.30 11.03
N ASN A 42 7.62 4.57 9.93
CA ASN A 42 6.89 4.79 8.68
C ASN A 42 5.60 3.96 8.69
N TRP A 43 4.52 4.48 8.10
CA TRP A 43 3.24 3.79 8.00
C TRP A 43 2.68 3.75 6.58
N ILE A 44 1.77 2.81 6.36
CA ILE A 44 0.99 2.69 5.13
C ILE A 44 -0.49 2.72 5.51
N ASN A 45 -1.29 3.49 4.78
CA ASN A 45 -2.73 3.61 4.98
C ASN A 45 -3.46 3.85 3.64
N GLY A 46 -4.79 3.95 3.69
CA GLY A 46 -5.62 4.17 2.50
C GLY A 46 -5.30 5.45 1.73
N CYS A 47 -4.60 6.43 2.31
CA CYS A 47 -4.24 7.68 1.64
C CYS A 47 -2.94 7.57 0.83
N ASN A 48 -2.03 6.66 1.18
CA ASN A 48 -0.72 6.56 0.53
C ASN A 48 -0.44 5.22 -0.16
N ILE A 49 -1.32 4.21 0.01
CA ILE A 49 -1.13 2.87 -0.56
C ILE A 49 -0.95 2.88 -2.09
N THR A 50 -1.56 3.82 -2.80
CA THR A 50 -1.37 4.01 -4.24
C THR A 50 0.07 4.35 -4.60
N ASN A 51 0.69 5.24 -3.84
CA ASN A 51 2.10 5.61 -4.05
C ASN A 51 3.02 4.45 -3.71
N VAL A 52 2.71 3.71 -2.64
CA VAL A 52 3.46 2.49 -2.28
C VAL A 52 3.38 1.45 -3.40
N TRP A 53 2.20 1.23 -3.97
CA TRP A 53 2.02 0.33 -5.11
C TRP A 53 2.84 0.78 -6.32
N TYR A 54 2.77 2.07 -6.69
CA TYR A 54 3.54 2.58 -7.83
C TYR A 54 5.05 2.49 -7.63
N ALA A 55 5.53 2.72 -6.41
CA ALA A 55 6.95 2.58 -6.08
C ALA A 55 7.39 1.11 -6.17
N LEU A 56 6.63 0.18 -5.59
CA LEU A 56 6.88 -1.27 -5.71
C LEU A 56 6.86 -1.74 -7.17
N LYS A 57 5.87 -1.28 -7.95
CA LYS A 57 5.70 -1.58 -9.37
C LYS A 57 6.86 -1.08 -10.22
N LYS A 58 7.37 0.11 -9.91
CA LYS A 58 8.54 0.70 -10.56
C LYS A 58 9.81 -0.06 -10.20
N GLU A 59 9.96 -0.44 -8.93
CA GLU A 59 11.14 -1.17 -8.46
C GLU A 59 11.23 -2.55 -9.10
N LEU A 60 10.12 -3.28 -9.23
CA LEU A 60 10.12 -4.57 -9.93
C LEU A 60 10.61 -4.43 -11.38
N ARG A 61 10.12 -3.41 -12.10
CA ARG A 61 10.58 -3.13 -13.46
C ARG A 61 12.05 -2.74 -13.52
N SER A 62 12.55 -2.03 -12.50
CA SER A 62 13.97 -1.71 -12.38
C SER A 62 14.78 -2.99 -12.22
N VAL A 63 14.42 -3.85 -11.27
CA VAL A 63 15.05 -5.17 -11.05
C VAL A 63 15.06 -5.98 -12.34
N MET A 64 13.90 -6.17 -12.97
CA MET A 64 13.77 -6.91 -14.23
C MET A 64 14.66 -6.35 -15.34
N LYS A 65 14.81 -5.03 -15.42
CA LYS A 65 15.69 -4.39 -16.41
C LYS A 65 17.17 -4.63 -16.11
N GLU A 66 17.57 -4.57 -14.85
CA GLU A 66 18.97 -4.76 -14.45
C GLU A 66 19.47 -6.19 -14.67
N VAL A 67 18.58 -7.19 -14.66
CA VAL A 67 18.92 -8.61 -14.88
C VAL A 67 18.37 -9.18 -16.20
N ASP A 68 18.03 -8.33 -17.16
CA ASP A 68 17.43 -8.75 -18.44
C ASP A 68 18.41 -9.54 -19.33
N ASP A 69 19.72 -9.35 -19.14
CA ASP A 69 20.78 -10.12 -19.80
C ASP A 69 20.76 -11.62 -19.43
N CYS A 70 20.17 -11.96 -18.30
CA CYS A 70 20.04 -13.33 -17.79
C CYS A 70 18.60 -13.89 -17.89
N LYS A 71 17.73 -13.29 -18.71
CA LYS A 71 16.28 -13.63 -18.77
C LYS A 71 15.97 -15.09 -19.11
N ASP A 72 16.83 -15.75 -19.86
CA ASP A 72 16.67 -17.15 -20.26
C ASP A 72 16.96 -18.13 -19.11
N MET A 73 17.42 -17.63 -17.95
CA MET A 73 17.63 -18.48 -16.79
C MET A 73 16.32 -19.07 -16.27
N LYS A 74 16.40 -20.29 -15.74
CA LYS A 74 15.26 -20.92 -15.07
C LYS A 74 14.83 -20.08 -13.85
N ASN A 75 13.52 -19.90 -13.69
CA ASN A 75 12.91 -19.17 -12.57
C ASN A 75 13.35 -17.69 -12.48
N TRP A 76 13.57 -17.03 -13.61
CA TRP A 76 13.99 -15.63 -13.66
C TRP A 76 13.01 -14.69 -12.93
N ASN A 77 11.70 -14.91 -13.08
CA ASN A 77 10.68 -14.11 -12.41
C ASN A 77 10.72 -14.26 -10.88
N GLU A 78 10.97 -15.45 -10.36
CA GLU A 78 11.14 -15.70 -8.92
C GLU A 78 12.39 -15.00 -8.38
N HIS A 79 13.48 -14.97 -9.15
CA HIS A 79 14.67 -14.21 -8.79
C HIS A 79 14.40 -12.71 -8.78
N CYS A 80 13.63 -12.19 -9.74
CA CYS A 80 13.20 -10.79 -9.74
C CYS A 80 12.37 -10.45 -8.48
N GLN A 81 11.46 -11.34 -8.05
CA GLN A 81 10.71 -11.14 -6.81
C GLN A 81 11.61 -11.17 -5.57
N LEU A 82 12.60 -12.06 -5.53
CA LEU A 82 13.58 -12.13 -4.43
C LEU A 82 14.43 -10.86 -4.33
N MET A 83 14.90 -10.34 -5.47
CA MET A 83 15.67 -9.09 -5.54
C MET A 83 14.80 -7.90 -5.15
N LEU A 84 13.57 -7.81 -5.67
CA LEU A 84 12.59 -6.79 -5.27
C LEU A 84 12.36 -6.77 -3.76
N LYS A 85 12.18 -7.94 -3.15
CA LYS A 85 12.03 -8.05 -1.70
C LYS A 85 13.26 -7.55 -0.96
N THR A 86 14.45 -7.76 -1.52
CA THR A 86 15.72 -7.34 -0.91
C THR A 86 15.92 -5.82 -1.05
N SER A 87 15.61 -5.22 -2.19
CA SER A 87 15.80 -3.79 -2.43
C SER A 87 14.69 -2.92 -1.84
N TYR A 88 13.44 -3.38 -1.92
CA TYR A 88 12.25 -2.63 -1.48
C TYR A 88 11.74 -3.04 -0.09
N GLY A 89 12.12 -4.22 0.39
CA GLY A 89 11.63 -4.81 1.65
C GLY A 89 10.35 -5.64 1.51
N MET A 90 9.77 -5.74 0.31
CA MET A 90 8.54 -6.49 0.06
C MET A 90 8.46 -6.93 -1.42
N ASP A 91 7.93 -8.13 -1.69
CA ASP A 91 7.60 -8.58 -3.05
C ASP A 91 6.10 -8.40 -3.39
N TYR A 92 5.69 -8.71 -4.63
CA TYR A 92 4.28 -8.59 -5.03
C TYR A 92 3.35 -9.51 -4.22
N LYS A 93 3.83 -10.69 -3.83
CA LYS A 93 3.04 -11.66 -3.06
C LYS A 93 2.75 -11.12 -1.66
N GLN A 94 3.78 -10.66 -0.97
CA GLN A 94 3.67 -10.07 0.36
C GLN A 94 2.81 -8.80 0.34
N PHE A 95 2.92 -7.99 -0.72
CA PHE A 95 2.04 -6.83 -0.88
C PHE A 95 0.58 -7.24 -1.07
N LEU A 96 0.30 -8.25 -1.90
CA LEU A 96 -1.05 -8.79 -2.07
C LEU A 96 -1.59 -9.37 -0.76
N GLU A 97 -0.79 -10.15 -0.02
CA GLU A 97 -1.18 -10.72 1.27
C GLU A 97 -1.53 -9.61 2.28
N PHE A 98 -0.71 -8.56 2.34
CA PHE A 98 -0.92 -7.40 3.21
C PHE A 98 -2.25 -6.70 2.92
N ILE A 99 -2.49 -6.31 1.66
CA ILE A 99 -3.74 -5.61 1.30
C ILE A 99 -4.96 -6.53 1.42
N SER A 100 -4.78 -7.84 1.16
CA SER A 100 -5.85 -8.83 1.27
C SER A 100 -6.29 -9.02 2.71
N PHE A 101 -5.34 -9.04 3.66
CA PHE A 101 -5.65 -9.09 5.09
C PHE A 101 -6.51 -7.91 5.52
N ILE A 102 -6.12 -6.69 5.12
CA ILE A 102 -6.87 -5.47 5.44
C ILE A 102 -8.26 -5.52 4.80
N ALA A 103 -8.34 -5.81 3.50
CA ALA A 103 -9.60 -5.87 2.77
C ALA A 103 -10.58 -6.89 3.37
N LYS A 104 -10.12 -8.11 3.66
CA LYS A 104 -10.95 -9.17 4.28
C LYS A 104 -11.47 -8.71 5.64
N ASN A 105 -10.64 -8.08 6.46
CA ASN A 105 -11.05 -7.56 7.76
C ASN A 105 -12.09 -6.43 7.64
N ARG A 106 -11.88 -5.46 6.76
CA ARG A 106 -12.85 -4.38 6.49
C ARG A 106 -14.17 -4.93 5.97
N LEU A 107 -14.11 -5.83 5.00
CA LEU A 107 -15.31 -6.44 4.40
C LEU A 107 -16.10 -7.25 5.44
N HIS A 108 -15.41 -8.06 6.25
CA HIS A 108 -16.04 -8.81 7.33
C HIS A 108 -16.77 -7.89 8.31
N ALA A 109 -16.11 -6.82 8.76
CA ALA A 109 -16.70 -5.86 9.67
C ALA A 109 -17.95 -5.19 9.09
N MET A 110 -17.89 -4.78 7.82
CA MET A 110 -19.00 -4.11 7.15
C MET A 110 -20.20 -5.04 6.90
N ILE A 111 -19.96 -6.30 6.54
CA ILE A 111 -21.03 -7.30 6.31
C ILE A 111 -21.64 -7.76 7.63
N LYS A 112 -20.82 -8.04 8.64
CA LYS A 112 -21.28 -8.56 9.94
C LYS A 112 -21.73 -7.46 10.91
N LYS A 113 -21.64 -6.20 10.51
CA LYS A 113 -21.83 -5.02 11.38
C LYS A 113 -20.99 -5.13 12.65
N SER A 114 -19.80 -5.71 12.54
CA SER A 114 -18.84 -5.83 13.64
C SER A 114 -17.83 -4.68 13.58
N GLN A 115 -17.13 -4.48 14.69
CA GLN A 115 -16.20 -3.37 14.81
C GLN A 115 -14.78 -3.81 14.47
N VAL A 116 -14.09 -3.04 13.62
CA VAL A 116 -12.64 -3.19 13.47
C VAL A 116 -11.97 -2.39 14.58
N ILE A 117 -11.12 -3.05 15.36
CA ILE A 117 -10.37 -2.44 16.46
C ILE A 117 -8.88 -2.54 16.15
N SER A 118 -8.16 -1.43 16.24
CA SER A 118 -6.70 -1.38 16.17
C SER A 118 -6.12 -0.99 17.53
N PHE A 119 -5.01 -1.64 17.90
CA PHE A 119 -4.31 -1.47 19.18
C PHE A 119 -5.22 -1.51 20.41
N ASN A 120 -6.29 -2.32 20.38
CA ASN A 120 -7.29 -2.46 21.45
C ASN A 120 -7.93 -1.12 21.90
N LYS A 121 -7.83 -0.06 21.09
CA LYS A 121 -8.27 1.29 21.47
C LYS A 121 -9.00 2.02 20.34
N TYR A 122 -8.46 1.95 19.12
CA TYR A 122 -9.00 2.72 18.01
C TYR A 122 -10.05 1.90 17.25
N HIS A 123 -11.26 2.44 17.16
CA HIS A 123 -12.36 1.82 16.45
C HIS A 123 -12.54 2.47 15.08
N PHE A 124 -12.46 1.68 14.01
CA PHE A 124 -12.70 2.22 12.66
C PHE A 124 -14.19 2.46 12.46
N GLY A 125 -14.52 3.67 12.02
CA GLY A 125 -15.88 4.02 11.60
C GLY A 125 -16.23 3.47 10.22
N HIS A 126 -17.53 3.43 9.93
CA HIS A 126 -18.08 3.00 8.64
C HIS A 126 -17.40 3.69 7.44
N ASN A 127 -17.27 5.02 7.50
CA ASN A 127 -16.67 5.81 6.41
C ASN A 127 -15.19 5.49 6.18
N HIS A 128 -14.45 5.16 7.24
CA HIS A 128 -13.05 4.75 7.13
C HIS A 128 -12.96 3.39 6.42
N CYS A 129 -13.73 2.40 6.88
CA CYS A 129 -13.77 1.09 6.23
C CYS A 129 -14.20 1.18 4.76
N LEU A 130 -15.17 2.04 4.46
CA LEU A 130 -15.65 2.27 3.10
C LEU A 130 -14.60 2.95 2.22
N PHE A 131 -13.86 3.92 2.76
CA PHE A 131 -12.72 4.53 2.07
C PHE A 131 -11.63 3.49 1.78
N ASP A 132 -11.22 2.71 2.78
CA ASP A 132 -10.23 1.65 2.62
C ASP A 132 -10.65 0.66 1.52
N LEU A 133 -11.90 0.16 1.55
CA LEU A 133 -12.40 -0.79 0.56
C LEU A 133 -12.43 -0.21 -0.87
N ARG A 134 -12.80 1.07 -1.03
CA ARG A 134 -12.76 1.75 -2.34
C ARG A 134 -11.34 1.85 -2.87
N THR A 135 -10.40 2.28 -2.04
CA THR A 135 -8.99 2.36 -2.42
C THR A 135 -8.44 0.97 -2.76
N LEU A 136 -8.71 -0.03 -1.91
CA LEU A 136 -8.24 -1.40 -2.10
C LEU A 136 -8.82 -2.06 -3.36
N LYS A 137 -10.07 -1.75 -3.75
CA LYS A 137 -10.63 -2.19 -5.04
C LYS A 137 -9.74 -1.75 -6.20
N VAL A 138 -9.41 -0.45 -6.24
CA VAL A 138 -8.57 0.14 -7.30
C VAL A 138 -7.18 -0.50 -7.30
N ILE A 139 -6.57 -0.66 -6.12
CA ILE A 139 -5.24 -1.25 -6.02
C ILE A 139 -5.23 -2.73 -6.45
N LEU A 140 -6.22 -3.52 -6.04
CA LEU A 140 -6.34 -4.92 -6.46
C LEU A 140 -6.50 -5.05 -7.99
N GLU A 141 -7.33 -4.20 -8.61
CA GLU A 141 -7.45 -4.15 -10.07
C GLU A 141 -6.10 -3.90 -10.75
N ASN A 142 -5.37 -2.89 -10.27
CA ASN A 142 -4.06 -2.54 -10.81
C ASN A 142 -3.02 -3.64 -10.64
N ILE A 143 -2.98 -4.30 -9.48
CA ILE A 143 -2.05 -5.40 -9.20
C ILE A 143 -2.33 -6.59 -10.10
N ILE A 144 -3.60 -6.98 -10.24
CA ILE A 144 -3.99 -8.14 -11.05
C ILE A 144 -3.57 -7.91 -12.50
N ILE A 145 -3.88 -6.73 -13.06
CA ILE A 145 -3.50 -6.39 -14.45
C ILE A 145 -1.98 -6.40 -14.60
N ASP A 146 -1.25 -5.70 -13.72
CA ASP A 146 0.20 -5.59 -13.82
C ASP A 146 0.91 -6.94 -13.71
N ALA A 147 0.48 -7.79 -12.78
CA ALA A 147 1.06 -9.10 -12.58
C ALA A 147 0.78 -10.07 -13.73
N GLN A 148 -0.34 -9.89 -14.44
CA GLN A 148 -0.64 -10.64 -15.66
C GLN A 148 0.22 -10.20 -16.82
N ASP A 149 0.35 -8.89 -17.02
CA ASP A 149 1.20 -8.32 -18.07
C ASP A 149 2.65 -8.78 -17.92
N LEU A 150 3.13 -8.90 -16.68
CA LEU A 150 4.48 -9.39 -16.37
C LEU A 150 4.59 -10.92 -16.28
N SER A 151 3.50 -11.67 -16.49
CA SER A 151 3.47 -13.14 -16.33
C SER A 151 3.92 -13.63 -14.95
N VAL A 152 3.70 -12.83 -13.89
CA VAL A 152 4.04 -13.16 -12.49
C VAL A 152 2.81 -13.43 -11.62
N TYR A 153 1.60 -13.36 -12.17
CA TYR A 153 0.36 -13.55 -11.41
C TYR A 153 0.30 -14.87 -10.62
N ASN A 154 0.70 -15.99 -11.24
CA ASN A 154 0.69 -17.30 -10.60
C ASN A 154 1.75 -17.45 -9.49
N LEU A 155 2.80 -16.61 -9.50
CA LEU A 155 3.82 -16.59 -8.45
C LEU A 155 3.30 -15.90 -7.19
N MET A 156 2.48 -14.86 -7.37
CA MET A 156 1.97 -14.05 -6.28
C MET A 156 0.61 -14.52 -5.73
N CYS A 157 -0.23 -15.13 -6.57
CA CYS A 157 -1.61 -15.46 -6.21
C CYS A 157 -1.92 -16.93 -6.51
N LYS A 158 -2.42 -17.65 -5.52
CA LYS A 158 -2.92 -19.03 -5.66
C LYS A 158 -4.44 -19.01 -5.82
N ASN A 159 -4.98 -19.98 -6.54
CA ASN A 159 -6.43 -20.25 -6.65
C ASN A 159 -7.28 -19.03 -7.01
N ASP A 160 -6.69 -18.07 -7.70
CA ASP A 160 -7.35 -16.83 -8.12
C ASP A 160 -7.97 -15.99 -6.98
N GLU A 161 -7.43 -16.11 -5.76
CA GLU A 161 -7.96 -15.45 -4.56
C GLU A 161 -8.02 -13.92 -4.69
N ALA A 162 -7.10 -13.30 -5.42
CA ALA A 162 -7.10 -11.85 -5.65
C ALA A 162 -8.34 -11.39 -6.43
N ARG A 163 -8.72 -12.12 -7.50
CA ARG A 163 -9.93 -11.82 -8.29
C ARG A 163 -11.20 -12.08 -7.51
N ILE A 164 -11.23 -13.15 -6.71
CA ILE A 164 -12.37 -13.45 -5.82
C ILE A 164 -12.55 -12.31 -4.82
N LEU A 165 -11.48 -11.87 -4.18
CA LEU A 165 -11.52 -10.76 -3.22
C LEU A 165 -11.97 -9.46 -3.90
N LEU A 166 -11.43 -9.13 -5.07
CA LEU A 166 -11.85 -7.96 -5.84
C LEU A 166 -13.36 -7.99 -6.15
N LYS A 167 -13.89 -9.13 -6.61
CA LYS A 167 -15.32 -9.32 -6.88
C LYS A 167 -16.16 -9.10 -5.63
N ASN A 168 -15.72 -9.63 -4.49
CA ASN A 168 -16.43 -9.48 -3.22
C ASN A 168 -16.49 -8.02 -2.76
N ILE A 169 -15.37 -7.29 -2.87
CA ILE A 169 -15.32 -5.86 -2.56
C ILE A 169 -16.25 -5.08 -3.50
N ALA A 170 -16.17 -5.32 -4.81
CA ALA A 170 -16.99 -4.63 -5.80
C ALA A 170 -18.49 -4.86 -5.58
N SER A 171 -18.89 -6.11 -5.30
CA SER A 171 -20.28 -6.47 -4.98
C SER A 171 -20.79 -5.70 -3.76
N PHE A 172 -20.00 -5.67 -2.68
CA PHE A 172 -20.35 -4.95 -1.46
C PHE A 172 -20.47 -3.43 -1.68
N LEU A 173 -19.51 -2.83 -2.39
CA LEU A 173 -19.56 -1.39 -2.68
C LEU A 173 -20.78 -1.02 -3.53
N ASN A 174 -21.17 -1.88 -4.47
CA ASN A 174 -22.38 -1.69 -5.27
C ASN A 174 -23.64 -1.75 -4.42
N SER A 175 -23.75 -2.68 -3.46
CA SER A 175 -24.91 -2.73 -2.55
C SER A 175 -25.04 -1.47 -1.70
N CYS A 176 -23.92 -0.91 -1.21
CA CYS A 176 -23.95 0.34 -0.45
C CYS A 176 -24.41 1.55 -1.29
N ASN A 177 -24.05 1.59 -2.58
CA ASN A 177 -24.50 2.68 -3.46
C ASN A 177 -26.01 2.61 -3.74
N ILE A 178 -26.57 1.40 -3.84
CA ILE A 178 -28.01 1.19 -4.04
C ILE A 178 -28.79 1.62 -2.79
N GLU A 179 -28.35 1.22 -1.59
CA GLU A 179 -29.00 1.66 -0.33
C GLU A 179 -29.05 3.19 -0.24
N ASN A 180 -27.94 3.88 -0.53
CA ASN A 180 -27.89 5.34 -0.49
C ASN A 180 -28.77 6.03 -1.55
N ALA A 181 -29.13 5.34 -2.64
CA ALA A 181 -30.02 5.86 -3.68
C ALA A 181 -31.50 5.63 -3.36
N VAL A 182 -31.84 4.61 -2.57
CA VAL A 182 -33.23 4.28 -2.17
C VAL A 182 -33.71 5.15 -1.01
N PHE A 183 -32.79 5.70 -0.21
CA PHE A 183 -33.10 6.58 0.93
C PHE A 183 -32.90 8.09 0.62
N ARG A 184 -32.85 8.47 -0.65
CA ARG A 184 -32.91 9.87 -1.12
C ARG A 184 -34.22 10.11 -1.84
#